data_AF-A0AAD2CVX4-F1
#
_entry.id   AF-A0AAD2CVX4-F1
#
_cell.length_a   1.000
_cell.length_b   1.000
_cell.length_c   1.000
_cell.angle_alpha   90.00
_cell.angle_beta   90.00
_cell.angle_gamma   90.00
#
_symmetry.space_group_name_H-M   'P 1'
#
loop_
_entity.id
_entity.type
_entity.pdbx_description
1 polymer ?
#
loop_
_entity_poly.entity_id
_entity_poly.type
_entity_poly.pdbx_seq_one_letter_code
_entity_poly.pdbx_strand_id
1 'polypeptide(L)'
;MAPIRNNRFQQKPQRKIPLHWIVMVLLFGLYFLKEAAFSDFESSSISVLSSIISGILTGPNKESLKVWDWKRPDLGNVKQHMEFVRTASEIVPRNKYYPIQHVHRNGLLHSGMVVAVLDSNVANIDAKILLLKRAPQLVTCPNAWGLVGEHTFQDETPRDTVIRGMKEELGDAFYQQFVQKGSKTMELVKLPVYVDVDYSDNGSLIDRQMTHLHVIEMNTPLEELKKLLELDDEVAETTWMTRQEIQEGWMNFNPAEKFCSNELAVLLQLVLHRLDDFEREANADKYEAEMHAAAKRKAANKAAAKKAAAEAAAAEAAAAEAAAAETAPAAEDEGKSEDDEDDEDSDSDDSDE
;
A
#
# COMPACT_ATOMS: atom_id res chain seq x y z
N MET A 1 26.23 -18.76 48.44
CA MET A 1 25.26 -18.53 47.35
C MET A 1 24.33 -19.73 47.29
N ALA A 2 23.04 -19.54 47.59
CA ALA A 2 22.03 -20.61 47.60
C ALA A 2 21.23 -20.59 46.27
N PRO A 3 20.77 -21.75 45.75
CA PRO A 3 20.08 -21.80 44.47
C PRO A 3 18.60 -21.40 44.61
N ILE A 4 18.16 -20.55 43.69
CA ILE A 4 16.77 -20.07 43.55
C ILE A 4 15.93 -21.22 42.96
N ARG A 5 14.90 -21.66 43.70
CA ARG A 5 13.91 -22.64 43.23
C ARG A 5 12.89 -21.97 42.31
N ASN A 6 12.82 -22.41 41.06
CA ASN A 6 11.78 -22.04 40.10
C ASN A 6 10.44 -22.69 40.48
N ASN A 7 9.46 -21.87 40.89
CA ASN A 7 8.07 -22.27 41.06
C ASN A 7 7.37 -22.32 39.68
N ARG A 8 7.32 -23.50 39.07
CA ARG A 8 6.40 -23.80 37.96
C ARG A 8 4.97 -23.92 38.52
N PHE A 9 4.18 -22.85 38.39
CA PHE A 9 2.74 -22.97 38.50
C PHE A 9 2.22 -23.81 37.33
N GLN A 10 1.83 -25.06 37.61
CA GLN A 10 1.05 -25.86 36.66
C GLN A 10 -0.34 -25.24 36.53
N GLN A 11 -0.62 -24.56 35.42
CA GLN A 11 -1.99 -24.21 35.06
C GLN A 11 -2.76 -25.50 34.80
N LYS A 12 -3.84 -25.72 35.56
CA LYS A 12 -4.76 -26.83 35.32
C LYS A 12 -5.38 -26.65 33.92
N PRO A 13 -5.46 -27.71 33.10
CA PRO A 13 -6.07 -27.63 31.78
C PRO A 13 -7.54 -27.22 31.92
N GLN A 14 -7.90 -26.09 31.30
CA GLN A 14 -9.30 -25.69 31.21
C GLN A 14 -10.04 -26.67 30.30
N ARG A 15 -11.08 -27.31 30.83
CA ARG A 15 -11.96 -28.19 30.05
C ARG A 15 -12.78 -27.32 29.09
N LYS A 16 -12.48 -27.40 27.80
CA LYS A 16 -13.30 -26.78 26.75
C LYS A 16 -14.59 -27.59 26.62
N ILE A 17 -15.73 -26.98 26.88
CA ILE A 17 -17.04 -27.57 26.56
C ILE A 17 -17.16 -27.58 25.04
N PRO A 18 -17.48 -28.71 24.40
CA PRO A 18 -17.63 -28.76 22.95
C PRO A 18 -18.81 -27.89 22.50
N LEU A 19 -18.62 -27.07 21.47
CA LEU A 19 -19.63 -26.14 20.95
C LEU A 19 -20.98 -26.82 20.64
N HIS A 20 -20.95 -28.08 20.18
CA HIS A 20 -22.17 -28.84 19.87
C HIS A 20 -23.05 -29.14 21.11
N TRP A 21 -22.48 -29.25 22.32
CA TRP A 21 -23.26 -29.41 23.56
C TRP A 21 -24.02 -28.14 23.91
N ILE A 22 -23.41 -26.97 23.71
CA ILE A 22 -24.06 -25.67 23.94
C ILE A 22 -25.23 -25.50 22.96
N VAL A 23 -25.01 -25.82 21.68
CA VAL A 23 -26.06 -25.77 20.65
C VAL A 23 -27.21 -26.73 20.99
N MET A 24 -26.92 -27.96 21.41
CA MET A 24 -27.96 -28.91 21.81
C MET A 24 -28.78 -28.43 23.01
N VAL A 25 -28.15 -27.89 24.06
CA VAL A 25 -28.86 -27.38 25.24
C VAL A 25 -29.77 -26.20 24.87
N LEU A 26 -29.31 -25.30 23.99
CA LEU A 26 -30.12 -24.18 23.51
C LEU A 26 -31.31 -24.65 22.67
N LEU A 27 -31.12 -25.59 21.74
CA LEU A 27 -32.20 -26.16 20.94
C LEU A 27 -33.22 -26.90 21.80
N PHE A 28 -32.76 -27.64 22.82
CA PHE A 28 -33.64 -28.29 23.79
C PHE A 28 -34.42 -27.25 24.60
N GLY A 29 -33.76 -26.21 25.11
CA GLY A 29 -34.40 -25.12 25.83
C GLY A 29 -35.49 -24.43 25.01
N LEU A 30 -35.23 -24.15 23.73
CA LEU A 30 -36.19 -23.55 22.80
C LEU A 30 -37.37 -24.46 22.50
N TYR A 31 -37.13 -25.77 22.36
CA TYR A 31 -38.20 -26.76 22.20
C TYR A 31 -39.14 -26.78 23.42
N PHE A 32 -38.59 -26.75 24.64
CA PHE A 32 -39.39 -26.70 25.87
C PHE A 32 -40.08 -25.36 26.08
N LEU A 33 -39.46 -24.24 25.68
CA LEU A 33 -40.11 -22.92 25.69
C LEU A 33 -41.29 -22.86 24.71
N LYS A 34 -41.18 -23.50 23.55
CA LYS A 34 -42.28 -23.62 22.58
C LYS A 34 -43.44 -24.45 23.12
N GLU A 35 -43.16 -25.54 23.85
CA GLU A 35 -44.20 -26.38 24.48
C GLU A 35 -44.82 -25.73 25.72
N ALA A 36 -44.06 -24.94 26.48
CA ALA A 36 -44.53 -24.29 27.71
C ALA A 36 -45.29 -22.96 27.46
N ALA A 37 -45.07 -22.31 26.32
CA ALA A 37 -45.75 -21.07 25.97
C ALA A 37 -47.13 -21.38 25.35
N PHE A 38 -48.18 -21.16 26.14
CA PHE A 38 -49.57 -21.03 25.72
C PHE A 38 -49.73 -20.11 24.48
N SER A 39 -50.83 -20.31 23.76
CA SER A 39 -51.25 -19.82 22.43
C SER A 39 -51.03 -18.35 22.02
N ASP A 40 -50.41 -17.51 22.86
CA ASP A 40 -50.33 -16.06 22.66
C ASP A 40 -48.87 -15.55 22.53
N PHE A 41 -47.91 -16.43 22.21
CA PHE A 41 -46.53 -16.02 21.96
C PHE A 41 -46.42 -15.34 20.58
N GLU A 42 -46.55 -14.01 20.58
CA GLU A 42 -46.52 -13.16 19.38
C GLU A 42 -45.25 -13.35 18.53
N SER A 43 -45.41 -13.23 17.20
CA SER A 43 -44.36 -13.33 16.18
C SER A 43 -43.16 -12.39 16.41
N SER A 44 -43.34 -11.32 17.19
CA SER A 44 -42.30 -10.37 17.60
C SER A 44 -41.21 -11.01 18.48
N SER A 45 -41.53 -12.05 19.24
CA SER A 45 -40.57 -12.71 20.14
C SER A 45 -39.68 -13.73 19.41
N ILE A 46 -40.17 -14.29 18.30
CA ILE A 46 -39.41 -15.21 17.45
C ILE A 46 -38.30 -14.46 16.69
N SER A 47 -38.55 -13.22 16.25
CA SER A 47 -37.54 -12.42 15.54
C SER A 47 -36.39 -12.01 16.47
N VAL A 48 -36.66 -11.66 17.72
CA VAL A 48 -35.63 -11.33 18.73
C VAL A 48 -34.75 -12.55 19.03
N LEU A 49 -35.36 -13.72 19.24
CA LEU A 49 -34.64 -14.97 19.47
C LEU A 49 -33.81 -15.39 18.25
N SER A 50 -34.34 -15.23 17.03
CA SER A 50 -33.60 -15.50 15.79
C SER A 50 -32.36 -14.62 15.66
N SER A 51 -32.46 -13.33 15.98
CA SER A 51 -31.32 -12.40 15.97
C SER A 51 -30.26 -12.75 17.01
N ILE A 52 -30.67 -13.19 18.22
CA ILE A 52 -29.74 -13.62 19.28
C ILE A 52 -29.03 -14.92 18.89
N ILE A 53 -29.75 -15.92 18.38
CA ILE A 53 -29.16 -17.21 17.96
C ILE A 53 -28.21 -17.00 16.78
N SER A 54 -28.60 -16.18 15.81
CA SER A 54 -27.72 -15.81 14.69
C SER A 54 -26.43 -15.18 15.20
N GLY A 55 -26.51 -14.19 16.12
CA GLY A 55 -25.33 -13.55 16.71
C GLY A 55 -24.47 -14.46 17.61
N ILE A 56 -25.02 -15.52 18.21
CA ILE A 56 -24.25 -16.51 18.97
C ILE A 56 -23.55 -17.51 18.04
N LEU A 57 -24.21 -17.93 16.96
CA LEU A 57 -23.70 -18.94 16.05
C LEU A 57 -22.66 -18.40 15.06
N THR A 58 -22.70 -17.12 14.69
CA THR A 58 -21.75 -16.52 13.75
C THR A 58 -20.44 -16.05 14.41
N GLY A 59 -20.32 -16.15 15.73
CA GLY A 59 -19.20 -15.55 16.48
C GLY A 59 -19.35 -14.02 16.56
N PRO A 60 -18.38 -13.28 17.14
CA PRO A 60 -18.39 -11.83 17.06
C PRO A 60 -18.54 -11.43 15.58
N ASN A 61 -19.55 -10.61 15.27
CA ASN A 61 -19.80 -10.18 13.90
C ASN A 61 -18.51 -9.57 13.36
N LYS A 62 -17.87 -10.24 12.40
CA LYS A 62 -16.59 -9.82 11.83
C LYS A 62 -16.71 -8.43 11.18
N GLU A 63 -17.92 -8.03 10.83
CA GLU A 63 -18.25 -6.72 10.25
C GLU A 63 -18.36 -5.58 11.30
N SER A 64 -17.96 -5.84 12.55
CA SER A 64 -17.95 -4.79 13.57
C SER A 64 -16.71 -3.89 13.43
N LEU A 65 -16.94 -2.58 13.48
CA LEU A 65 -15.90 -1.58 13.30
C LEU A 65 -15.30 -1.20 14.65
N LYS A 66 -13.98 -1.09 14.68
CA LYS A 66 -13.25 -0.57 15.84
C LYS A 66 -13.46 0.94 15.94
N VAL A 67 -13.91 1.41 17.10
CA VAL A 67 -14.13 2.85 17.34
C VAL A 67 -13.00 3.50 18.13
N TRP A 68 -12.77 4.77 17.85
CA TRP A 68 -11.65 5.56 18.37
C TRP A 68 -12.13 6.84 19.05
N ASP A 69 -11.26 7.39 19.89
CA ASP A 69 -11.30 8.76 20.37
C ASP A 69 -10.21 9.57 19.67
N TRP A 70 -10.50 10.82 19.33
CA TRP A 70 -9.50 11.76 18.83
C TRP A 70 -9.19 12.80 19.90
N LYS A 71 -7.96 12.76 20.43
CA LYS A 71 -7.47 13.62 21.52
C LYS A 71 -7.16 15.06 21.10
N ARG A 72 -7.63 15.51 19.94
CA ARG A 72 -7.28 16.83 19.44
C ARG A 72 -7.88 17.90 20.35
N PRO A 73 -7.14 18.97 20.70
CA PRO A 73 -7.74 20.09 21.40
C PRO A 73 -8.92 20.64 20.59
N ASP A 74 -10.01 20.93 21.29
CA ASP A 74 -11.15 21.64 20.73
C ASP A 74 -10.63 22.94 20.09
N LEU A 75 -10.68 23.01 18.75
CA LEU A 75 -10.28 24.20 18.00
C LEU A 75 -11.42 25.24 17.96
N GLY A 76 -12.48 25.05 18.77
CA GLY A 76 -13.67 25.87 18.79
C GLY A 76 -14.56 25.60 17.59
N ASN A 77 -15.17 26.65 17.03
CA ASN A 77 -16.16 26.55 15.95
C ASN A 77 -15.59 26.17 14.56
N VAL A 78 -14.30 25.88 14.45
CA VAL A 78 -13.72 25.42 13.18
C VAL A 78 -14.01 23.93 13.05
N LYS A 79 -14.91 23.55 12.13
CA LYS A 79 -15.12 22.15 11.77
C LYS A 79 -13.76 21.58 11.31
N GLN A 80 -13.21 20.69 12.12
CA GLN A 80 -12.04 19.89 11.76
C GLN A 80 -12.48 18.98 10.62
N HIS A 81 -11.94 19.18 9.41
CA HIS A 81 -12.30 18.37 8.25
C HIS A 81 -11.10 18.30 7.28
N MET A 82 -10.86 17.15 6.66
CA MET A 82 -9.66 16.84 5.85
C MET A 82 -8.33 17.11 6.57
N GLU A 83 -8.29 16.90 7.88
CA GLU A 83 -7.08 17.17 8.64
C GLU A 83 -6.24 15.91 8.80
N PHE A 84 -4.94 16.03 8.54
CA PHE A 84 -3.99 14.96 8.85
C PHE A 84 -3.90 14.74 10.35
N VAL A 85 -3.96 13.48 10.76
CA VAL A 85 -3.51 13.07 12.09
C VAL A 85 -2.03 13.37 12.19
N ARG A 86 -1.61 14.14 13.19
CA ARG A 86 -0.20 14.58 13.28
C ARG A 86 0.68 13.55 13.96
N THR A 87 0.10 12.82 14.91
CA THR A 87 0.78 11.78 15.67
C THR A 87 -0.16 10.62 15.96
N ALA A 88 0.37 9.40 15.99
CA ALA A 88 -0.43 8.22 16.35
C ALA A 88 -1.05 8.32 17.75
N SER A 89 -0.43 9.08 18.67
CA SER A 89 -0.96 9.32 20.02
C SER A 89 -2.23 10.17 20.07
N GLU A 90 -2.59 10.86 18.99
CA GLU A 90 -3.86 11.60 18.90
C GLU A 90 -5.05 10.65 18.80
N ILE A 91 -4.88 9.44 18.26
CA ILE A 91 -5.96 8.46 18.11
C ILE A 91 -5.87 7.45 19.25
N VAL A 92 -6.93 7.35 20.05
CA VAL A 92 -6.99 6.41 21.19
C VAL A 92 -8.05 5.35 20.93
N PRO A 93 -7.69 4.06 20.91
CA PRO A 93 -8.68 3.01 20.75
C PRO A 93 -9.61 2.97 21.98
N ARG A 94 -10.92 2.95 21.75
CA ARG A 94 -11.91 2.76 22.83
C ARG A 94 -12.03 1.30 23.30
N ASN A 95 -11.31 0.37 22.66
CA ASN A 95 -11.44 -1.09 22.84
C ASN A 95 -12.90 -1.57 22.78
N LYS A 96 -13.68 -0.96 21.87
CA LYS A 96 -15.08 -1.28 21.61
C LYS A 96 -15.27 -1.44 20.11
N TYR A 97 -16.24 -2.28 19.75
CA TYR A 97 -16.60 -2.59 18.39
C TYR A 97 -18.11 -2.47 18.23
N TYR A 98 -18.55 -1.89 17.13
CA TYR A 98 -19.96 -1.66 16.86
C TYR A 98 -20.30 -2.00 15.40
N PRO A 99 -21.53 -2.48 15.11
CA PRO A 99 -21.98 -2.63 13.73
C PRO A 99 -21.91 -1.29 12.99
N ILE A 100 -21.56 -1.32 11.69
CA ILE A 100 -21.40 -0.12 10.84
C ILE A 100 -22.57 0.86 10.95
N GLN A 101 -23.81 0.37 10.89
CA GLN A 101 -24.99 1.23 10.99
C GLN A 101 -25.10 1.95 12.35
N HIS A 102 -24.63 1.34 13.44
CA HIS A 102 -24.56 1.99 14.73
C HIS A 102 -23.48 3.08 14.74
N VAL A 103 -22.32 2.80 14.14
CA VAL A 103 -21.20 3.74 14.03
C VAL A 103 -21.64 5.00 13.29
N HIS A 104 -22.21 4.88 12.09
CA HIS A 104 -22.64 6.04 11.29
C HIS A 104 -23.81 6.81 11.92
N ARG A 105 -24.81 6.12 12.50
CA ARG A 105 -25.94 6.82 13.17
C ARG A 105 -25.52 7.65 14.37
N ASN A 106 -24.44 7.27 15.04
CA ASN A 106 -23.95 7.96 16.23
C ASN A 106 -22.71 8.82 15.94
N GLY A 107 -22.30 8.94 14.67
CA GLY A 107 -21.10 9.66 14.26
C GLY A 107 -19.87 9.21 15.05
N LEU A 108 -19.72 7.91 15.28
CA LEU A 108 -18.57 7.37 16.00
C LEU A 108 -17.36 7.34 15.07
N LEU A 109 -16.24 7.84 15.57
CA LEU A 109 -14.99 7.79 14.84
C LEU A 109 -14.55 6.34 14.64
N HIS A 110 -14.35 5.95 13.39
CA HIS A 110 -13.88 4.62 12.98
C HIS A 110 -12.74 4.77 11.97
N SER A 111 -12.25 3.65 11.43
CA SER A 111 -11.17 3.66 10.44
C SER A 111 -11.61 2.96 9.17
N GLY A 112 -11.08 3.42 8.05
CA GLY A 112 -11.27 2.83 6.74
C GLY A 112 -10.10 3.21 5.84
N MET A 113 -10.22 2.85 4.59
CA MET A 113 -9.24 3.15 3.56
C MET A 113 -9.92 3.69 2.31
N VAL A 114 -9.11 4.32 1.47
CA VAL A 114 -9.44 4.66 0.10
C VAL A 114 -8.24 4.27 -0.78
N VAL A 115 -8.51 3.57 -1.89
CA VAL A 115 -7.49 3.05 -2.80
C VAL A 115 -7.66 3.61 -4.19
N ALA A 116 -6.58 4.22 -4.70
CA ALA A 116 -6.42 4.46 -6.13
C ALA A 116 -5.86 3.22 -6.80
N VAL A 117 -6.62 2.59 -7.68
CA VAL A 117 -6.13 1.48 -8.50
C VAL A 117 -5.72 2.01 -9.85
N LEU A 118 -4.44 1.88 -10.18
CA LEU A 118 -3.84 2.29 -11.44
C LEU A 118 -3.68 1.09 -12.37
N ASP A 119 -3.98 1.26 -13.64
CA ASP A 119 -3.74 0.23 -14.66
C ASP A 119 -2.23 -0.04 -14.90
N SER A 120 -1.40 0.96 -14.61
CA SER A 120 0.04 0.97 -14.82
C SER A 120 0.77 1.62 -13.65
N ASN A 121 2.09 1.83 -13.78
CA ASN A 121 2.93 2.46 -12.75
C ASN A 121 2.58 3.95 -12.60
N VAL A 122 2.64 4.49 -11.37
CA VAL A 122 2.44 5.91 -11.06
C VAL A 122 3.33 6.87 -11.86
N ALA A 123 4.51 6.42 -12.29
CA ALA A 123 5.41 7.21 -13.14
C ALA A 123 4.87 7.42 -14.57
N ASN A 124 3.83 6.69 -14.97
CA ASN A 124 3.18 6.87 -16.27
C ASN A 124 2.15 8.00 -16.18
N ILE A 125 2.37 9.07 -16.95
CA ILE A 125 1.45 10.21 -17.00
C ILE A 125 0.05 9.81 -17.51
N ASP A 126 0.00 8.81 -18.39
CA ASP A 126 -1.25 8.29 -18.97
C ASP A 126 -1.87 7.17 -18.13
N ALA A 127 -1.34 6.90 -16.92
CA ALA A 127 -1.92 5.91 -16.02
C ALA A 127 -3.39 6.25 -15.74
N LYS A 128 -4.26 5.25 -15.89
CA LYS A 128 -5.69 5.40 -15.63
C LYS A 128 -6.03 4.90 -14.24
N ILE A 129 -6.84 5.69 -13.55
CA ILE A 129 -7.39 5.41 -12.23
C ILE A 129 -8.77 4.76 -12.41
N LEU A 130 -8.98 3.64 -11.75
CA LEU A 130 -10.29 3.02 -11.62
C LEU A 130 -11.19 3.86 -10.70
N LEU A 131 -12.37 4.21 -11.19
CA LEU A 131 -13.43 4.85 -10.45
C LEU A 131 -14.66 3.95 -10.44
N LEU A 132 -15.31 3.86 -9.29
CA LEU A 132 -16.48 3.03 -9.06
C LEU A 132 -17.70 3.91 -8.88
N LYS A 133 -18.83 3.51 -9.46
CA LYS A 133 -20.13 4.10 -9.20
C LYS A 133 -20.88 3.22 -8.21
N ARG A 134 -21.21 3.79 -7.07
CA ARG A 134 -21.96 3.13 -6.01
C ARG A 134 -23.35 2.72 -6.50
N ALA A 135 -23.80 1.53 -6.11
CA ALA A 135 -25.09 1.00 -6.52
C ALA A 135 -26.26 1.81 -5.92
N PRO A 136 -27.40 1.90 -6.62
CA PRO A 136 -28.53 2.75 -6.21
C PRO A 136 -29.19 2.34 -4.89
N GLN A 137 -29.02 1.09 -4.44
CA GLN A 137 -29.61 0.56 -3.21
C GLN A 137 -28.79 0.86 -1.94
N LEU A 138 -27.57 1.38 -2.07
CA LEU A 138 -26.73 1.68 -0.92
C LEU A 138 -27.30 2.83 -0.09
N VAL A 139 -27.16 2.71 1.23
CA VAL A 139 -27.69 3.69 2.20
C VAL A 139 -26.92 5.01 2.11
N THR A 140 -25.60 4.94 1.96
CA THR A 140 -24.73 6.11 1.82
C THR A 140 -24.33 6.28 0.37
N CYS A 141 -24.51 7.51 -0.14
CA CYS A 141 -24.02 7.92 -1.45
C CYS A 141 -24.49 7.05 -2.64
N PRO A 142 -25.77 6.70 -2.77
CA PRO A 142 -26.23 5.91 -3.92
C PRO A 142 -25.96 6.65 -5.23
N ASN A 143 -25.52 5.91 -6.26
CA ASN A 143 -25.15 6.43 -7.60
C ASN A 143 -23.95 7.39 -7.66
N ALA A 144 -23.28 7.66 -6.53
CA ALA A 144 -22.11 8.51 -6.52
C ALA A 144 -20.88 7.77 -7.04
N TRP A 145 -19.98 8.51 -7.67
CA TRP A 145 -18.68 8.02 -8.08
C TRP A 145 -17.66 8.22 -6.96
N GLY A 146 -16.67 7.33 -6.91
CA GLY A 146 -15.57 7.40 -5.96
C GLY A 146 -14.43 6.45 -6.33
N LEU A 147 -13.44 6.42 -5.46
CA LEU A 147 -12.39 5.41 -5.44
C LEU A 147 -12.90 4.15 -4.71
N VAL A 148 -12.15 3.06 -4.80
CA VAL A 148 -12.37 1.85 -3.98
C VAL A 148 -12.26 2.27 -2.51
N GLY A 149 -13.24 1.95 -1.67
CA GLY A 149 -13.29 2.45 -0.30
C GLY A 149 -13.93 1.47 0.66
N GLU A 150 -13.21 1.12 1.72
CA GLU A 150 -13.64 0.07 2.65
C GLU A 150 -13.34 0.44 4.10
N HIS A 151 -14.22 0.05 5.01
CA HIS A 151 -14.04 0.19 6.45
C HIS A 151 -13.14 -0.91 7.00
N THR A 152 -12.34 -0.57 8.01
CA THR A 152 -11.45 -1.54 8.68
C THR A 152 -12.23 -2.29 9.75
N PHE A 153 -12.34 -3.61 9.59
CA PHE A 153 -12.98 -4.47 10.56
C PHE A 153 -12.16 -4.66 11.83
N GLN A 154 -12.78 -5.31 12.80
CA GLN A 154 -12.10 -5.75 13.99
C GLN A 154 -10.85 -6.59 13.62
N ASP A 155 -9.70 -6.15 14.16
CA ASP A 155 -8.41 -6.83 14.08
C ASP A 155 -7.77 -6.86 12.67
N GLU A 156 -8.27 -6.05 11.74
CA GLU A 156 -7.62 -5.80 10.45
C GLU A 156 -6.55 -4.71 10.58
N THR A 157 -5.43 -4.91 9.87
CA THR A 157 -4.52 -3.81 9.53
C THR A 157 -5.04 -3.07 8.30
N PRO A 158 -4.62 -1.82 8.04
CA PRO A 158 -5.01 -1.11 6.81
C PRO A 158 -4.72 -1.91 5.54
N ARG A 159 -3.62 -2.67 5.53
CA ARG A 159 -3.27 -3.54 4.40
C ARG A 159 -4.24 -4.71 4.22
N ASP A 160 -4.70 -5.31 5.32
CA ASP A 160 -5.69 -6.39 5.27
C ASP A 160 -7.02 -5.86 4.72
N THR A 161 -7.44 -4.67 5.17
CA THR A 161 -8.61 -3.95 4.63
C THR A 161 -8.47 -3.71 3.13
N VAL A 162 -7.28 -3.28 2.67
CA VAL A 162 -7.01 -3.10 1.24
C VAL A 162 -7.18 -4.38 0.44
N ILE A 163 -6.61 -5.47 0.93
CA ILE A 163 -6.72 -6.76 0.25
C ILE A 163 -8.18 -7.23 0.20
N ARG A 164 -8.91 -7.08 1.30
CA ARG A 164 -10.31 -7.49 1.38
C ARG A 164 -11.21 -6.65 0.47
N GLY A 165 -11.16 -5.31 0.59
CA GLY A 165 -11.98 -4.43 -0.24
C GLY A 165 -11.74 -4.62 -1.74
N MET A 166 -10.49 -4.84 -2.15
CA MET A 166 -10.16 -5.18 -3.55
C MET A 166 -10.81 -6.50 -4.00
N LYS A 167 -10.83 -7.50 -3.12
CA LYS A 167 -11.40 -8.81 -3.43
C LYS A 167 -12.93 -8.77 -3.47
N GLU A 168 -13.54 -8.06 -2.53
CA GLU A 168 -15.01 -7.94 -2.40
C GLU A 168 -15.58 -7.07 -3.53
N GLU A 169 -15.06 -5.86 -3.75
CA GLU A 169 -15.62 -4.93 -4.74
C GLU A 169 -15.20 -5.22 -6.19
N LEU A 170 -14.02 -5.82 -6.42
CA LEU A 170 -13.46 -6.00 -7.78
C LEU A 170 -13.33 -7.47 -8.21
N GLY A 171 -13.50 -8.43 -7.31
CA GLY A 171 -13.52 -9.85 -7.62
C GLY A 171 -12.24 -10.62 -7.33
N ASP A 172 -12.39 -11.95 -7.21
CA ASP A 172 -11.29 -12.88 -6.92
C ASP A 172 -10.24 -12.90 -8.03
N ALA A 173 -10.67 -12.91 -9.29
CA ALA A 173 -9.78 -12.94 -10.44
C ALA A 173 -8.91 -11.67 -10.52
N PHE A 174 -9.50 -10.50 -10.25
CA PHE A 174 -8.78 -9.23 -10.19
C PHE A 174 -7.72 -9.24 -9.08
N TYR A 175 -8.10 -9.69 -7.89
CA TYR A 175 -7.19 -9.83 -6.75
C TYR A 175 -6.04 -10.81 -7.04
N GLN A 176 -6.30 -11.95 -7.69
CA GLN A 176 -5.24 -12.90 -8.05
C GLN A 176 -4.22 -12.29 -9.01
N GLN A 177 -4.66 -11.45 -9.95
CA GLN A 177 -3.73 -10.73 -10.83
C GLN A 177 -2.81 -9.81 -10.03
N PHE A 178 -3.36 -9.07 -9.06
CA PHE A 178 -2.58 -8.23 -8.15
C PHE A 178 -1.49 -9.04 -7.40
N VAL A 179 -1.85 -10.20 -6.84
CA VAL A 179 -0.89 -11.05 -6.11
C VAL A 179 0.18 -11.65 -7.03
N GLN A 180 -0.23 -12.16 -8.20
CA GLN A 180 0.64 -12.96 -9.06
C GLN A 180 1.61 -12.13 -9.90
N LYS A 181 1.23 -10.91 -10.30
CA LYS A 181 2.03 -10.07 -11.20
C LYS A 181 2.98 -9.12 -10.47
N GLY A 182 3.12 -9.27 -9.15
CA GLY A 182 3.99 -8.41 -8.35
C GLY A 182 3.51 -6.96 -8.35
N SER A 183 2.19 -6.75 -8.31
CA SER A 183 1.63 -5.42 -8.15
C SER A 183 2.15 -4.74 -6.89
N LYS A 184 2.34 -3.43 -6.98
CA LYS A 184 2.90 -2.62 -5.90
C LYS A 184 1.76 -1.94 -5.16
N THR A 185 1.74 -2.06 -3.84
CA THR A 185 0.90 -1.22 -2.97
C THR A 185 1.77 -0.18 -2.31
N MET A 186 1.34 1.08 -2.31
CA MET A 186 2.02 2.17 -1.63
C MET A 186 1.02 2.94 -0.76
N GLU A 187 1.49 3.40 0.39
CA GLU A 187 0.75 4.37 1.21
C GLU A 187 0.97 5.77 0.61
N LEU A 188 -0.11 6.47 0.31
CA LEU A 188 -0.03 7.83 -0.23
C LEU A 188 0.36 8.84 0.86
N VAL A 189 0.00 8.55 2.12
CA VAL A 189 0.33 9.32 3.31
C VAL A 189 0.63 8.40 4.49
N LYS A 190 1.59 8.80 5.34
CA LYS A 190 2.08 8.00 6.48
C LYS A 190 1.08 7.87 7.63
N LEU A 191 0.22 8.87 7.80
CA LEU A 191 -0.81 8.93 8.84
C LEU A 191 -2.17 9.15 8.18
N PRO A 192 -3.25 8.60 8.75
CA PRO A 192 -4.56 8.71 8.14
C PRO A 192 -5.05 10.15 8.09
N VAL A 193 -5.95 10.41 7.15
CA VAL A 193 -6.67 11.67 6.99
C VAL A 193 -8.00 11.55 7.74
N TYR A 194 -8.30 12.52 8.61
CA TYR A 194 -9.61 12.61 9.22
C TYR A 194 -10.62 13.16 8.21
N VAL A 195 -11.65 12.37 7.92
CA VAL A 195 -12.78 12.72 7.05
C VAL A 195 -14.04 12.75 7.91
N ASP A 196 -14.81 13.83 7.79
CA ASP A 196 -16.11 14.02 8.46
C ASP A 196 -17.15 14.39 7.40
N VAL A 197 -18.02 13.45 7.05
CA VAL A 197 -19.09 13.66 6.06
C VAL A 197 -20.44 13.58 6.76
N ASP A 198 -21.24 14.62 6.61
CA ASP A 198 -22.59 14.67 7.14
C ASP A 198 -23.58 14.30 6.05
N TYR A 199 -24.20 13.12 6.17
CA TYR A 199 -25.26 12.64 5.30
C TYR A 199 -26.65 12.95 5.88
N SER A 200 -26.80 14.07 6.59
CA SER A 200 -28.06 14.48 7.21
C SER A 200 -29.25 14.41 6.26
N ASP A 201 -29.03 14.74 4.98
CA ASP A 201 -30.05 14.72 3.94
C ASP A 201 -30.62 13.31 3.66
N ASN A 202 -29.90 12.25 4.06
CA ASN A 202 -30.24 10.84 3.86
C ASN A 202 -30.59 10.08 5.16
N GLY A 203 -31.03 10.79 6.21
CA GLY A 203 -31.51 10.15 7.44
C GLY A 203 -30.55 10.18 8.62
N SER A 204 -29.80 11.28 8.77
CA SER A 204 -28.96 11.56 9.95
C SER A 204 -27.80 10.57 10.16
N LEU A 205 -27.14 10.16 9.07
CA LEU A 205 -25.88 9.41 9.16
C LEU A 205 -24.70 10.38 9.12
N ILE A 206 -23.71 10.17 9.97
CA ILE A 206 -22.47 10.94 10.00
C ILE A 206 -21.32 9.95 9.86
N ASP A 207 -20.50 10.15 8.84
CA ASP A 207 -19.30 9.36 8.62
C ASP A 207 -18.07 10.11 9.12
N ARG A 208 -17.55 9.67 10.27
CA ARG A 208 -16.29 10.15 10.84
C ARG A 208 -15.24 9.06 10.73
N GLN A 209 -14.35 9.22 9.78
CA GLN A 209 -13.39 8.19 9.41
C GLN A 209 -11.95 8.68 9.51
N MET A 210 -11.09 7.85 10.11
CA MET A 210 -9.64 7.90 9.92
C MET A 210 -9.30 7.10 8.66
N THR A 211 -9.13 7.81 7.56
CA THR A 211 -9.00 7.25 6.22
C THR A 211 -7.53 7.07 5.85
N HIS A 212 -7.12 5.82 5.67
CA HIS A 212 -5.82 5.47 5.10
C HIS A 212 -5.87 5.57 3.57
N LEU A 213 -4.87 6.22 2.97
CA LEU A 213 -4.83 6.40 1.52
C LEU A 213 -3.78 5.49 0.91
N HIS A 214 -4.22 4.69 -0.06
CA HIS A 214 -3.36 3.74 -0.75
C HIS A 214 -3.43 3.92 -2.26
N VAL A 215 -2.38 3.49 -2.94
CA VAL A 215 -2.37 3.28 -4.38
C VAL A 215 -1.91 1.86 -4.69
N ILE A 216 -2.52 1.26 -5.70
CA ILE A 216 -2.17 -0.05 -6.23
C ILE A 216 -1.82 0.11 -7.71
N GLU A 217 -0.68 -0.42 -8.12
CA GLU A 217 -0.24 -0.47 -9.52
C GLU A 217 -0.48 -1.87 -10.10
N MET A 218 -1.36 -1.99 -11.09
CA MET A 218 -1.78 -3.30 -11.61
C MET A 218 -0.83 -3.90 -12.66
N ASN A 219 0.12 -3.15 -13.20
CA ASN A 219 1.14 -3.62 -14.19
C ASN A 219 0.58 -4.57 -15.27
N THR A 220 -0.68 -4.38 -15.65
CA THR A 220 -1.45 -5.28 -16.50
C THR A 220 -2.20 -4.41 -17.50
N PRO A 221 -2.23 -4.78 -18.81
CA PRO A 221 -2.97 -4.01 -19.79
C PRO A 221 -4.43 -3.80 -19.36
N LEU A 222 -4.93 -2.57 -19.50
CA LEU A 222 -6.27 -2.18 -19.06
C LEU A 222 -7.38 -3.10 -19.59
N GLU A 223 -7.30 -3.51 -20.85
CA GLU A 223 -8.30 -4.39 -21.47
C GLU A 223 -8.29 -5.82 -20.91
N GLU A 224 -7.21 -6.24 -20.26
CA GLU A 224 -7.15 -7.48 -19.47
C GLU A 224 -7.79 -7.25 -18.10
N LEU A 225 -7.44 -6.15 -17.41
CA LEU A 225 -8.02 -5.80 -16.10
C LEU A 225 -9.55 -5.71 -16.14
N LYS A 226 -10.12 -5.07 -17.17
CA LYS A 226 -11.57 -4.97 -17.35
C LYS A 226 -12.28 -6.31 -17.42
N LYS A 227 -11.61 -7.36 -17.92
CA LYS A 227 -12.18 -8.72 -18.04
C LYS A 227 -12.14 -9.49 -16.73
N LEU A 228 -11.31 -9.03 -15.77
CA LEU A 228 -11.14 -9.66 -14.47
C LEU A 228 -12.08 -9.07 -13.40
N LEU A 229 -12.77 -7.97 -13.70
CA LEU A 229 -13.69 -7.34 -12.77
C LEU A 229 -14.93 -8.22 -12.55
N GLU A 230 -15.13 -8.63 -11.30
CA GLU A 230 -16.34 -9.28 -10.83
C GLU A 230 -16.91 -8.40 -9.71
N LEU A 231 -17.76 -7.45 -10.10
CA LEU A 231 -18.33 -6.47 -9.18
C LEU A 231 -19.37 -7.13 -8.27
N ASP A 232 -19.34 -6.77 -6.99
CA ASP A 232 -20.39 -7.15 -6.05
C ASP A 232 -21.66 -6.29 -6.24
N ASP A 233 -22.62 -6.42 -5.33
CA ASP A 233 -23.85 -5.62 -5.39
C ASP A 233 -23.66 -4.17 -4.93
N GLU A 234 -22.51 -3.79 -4.36
CA GLU A 234 -22.23 -2.41 -3.95
C GLU A 234 -21.78 -1.52 -5.13
N VAL A 235 -21.31 -2.11 -6.23
CA VAL A 235 -20.81 -1.38 -7.40
C VAL A 235 -21.71 -1.54 -8.61
N ALA A 236 -22.33 -0.44 -9.08
CA ALA A 236 -23.17 -0.46 -10.28
C ALA A 236 -22.38 -0.37 -11.59
N GLU A 237 -21.36 0.48 -11.63
CA GLU A 237 -20.59 0.77 -12.85
C GLU A 237 -19.13 1.07 -12.49
N THR A 238 -18.24 0.94 -13.48
CA THR A 238 -16.84 1.35 -13.36
C THR A 238 -16.41 2.20 -14.55
N THR A 239 -15.41 3.04 -14.34
CA THR A 239 -14.72 3.75 -15.42
C THR A 239 -13.24 3.87 -15.12
N TRP A 240 -12.43 4.08 -16.15
CA TRP A 240 -10.98 4.25 -16.06
C TRP A 240 -10.61 5.58 -16.69
N MET A 241 -10.04 6.48 -15.90
CA MET A 241 -9.77 7.86 -16.33
C MET A 241 -8.33 8.26 -15.99
N THR A 242 -7.70 9.02 -16.87
CA THR A 242 -6.41 9.65 -16.55
C THR A 242 -6.60 10.73 -15.49
N ARG A 243 -5.50 11.12 -14.84
CA ARG A 243 -5.51 12.24 -13.88
C ARG A 243 -6.03 13.53 -14.52
N GLN A 244 -5.62 13.81 -15.76
CA GLN A 244 -6.07 14.97 -16.51
C GLN A 244 -7.58 14.92 -16.79
N GLU A 245 -8.11 13.77 -17.24
CA GLU A 245 -9.55 13.60 -17.50
C GLU A 245 -10.38 13.85 -16.24
N ILE A 246 -9.90 13.41 -15.07
CA ILE A 246 -10.58 13.62 -13.78
C ILE A 246 -10.53 15.09 -13.38
N GLN A 247 -9.35 15.72 -13.44
CA GLN A 247 -9.15 17.13 -13.07
C GLN A 247 -9.97 18.06 -13.97
N GLU A 248 -9.80 17.92 -15.28
CA GLU A 248 -10.45 18.79 -16.26
C GLU A 248 -11.95 18.51 -16.36
N GLY A 249 -12.38 17.25 -16.26
CA GLY A 249 -13.77 16.86 -16.40
C GLY A 249 -14.57 16.93 -15.11
N TRP A 250 -14.24 16.07 -14.14
CA TRP A 250 -15.11 15.84 -12.98
C TRP A 250 -14.91 16.90 -11.89
N MET A 251 -13.66 17.32 -11.66
CA MET A 251 -13.36 18.28 -10.60
C MET A 251 -13.71 19.72 -10.99
N ASN A 252 -13.51 20.11 -12.24
CA ASN A 252 -13.70 21.51 -12.67
C ASN A 252 -15.14 21.86 -13.08
N PHE A 253 -15.92 20.92 -13.62
CA PHE A 253 -17.24 21.27 -14.17
C PHE A 253 -18.40 21.04 -13.20
N ASN A 254 -18.45 19.91 -12.50
CA ASN A 254 -19.53 19.66 -11.54
C ASN A 254 -19.21 18.53 -10.53
N PRO A 255 -18.36 18.78 -9.52
CA PRO A 255 -18.03 17.76 -8.53
C PRO A 255 -19.27 17.27 -7.75
N ALA A 256 -20.25 18.15 -7.49
CA ALA A 256 -21.46 17.79 -6.75
C ALA A 256 -22.40 16.82 -7.51
N GLU A 257 -22.31 16.75 -8.85
CA GLU A 257 -23.03 15.74 -9.64
C GLU A 257 -22.34 14.37 -9.66
N LYS A 258 -21.03 14.34 -9.40
CA LYS A 258 -20.24 13.11 -9.50
C LYS A 258 -20.04 12.47 -8.13
N PHE A 259 -19.71 13.28 -7.13
CA PHE A 259 -19.43 12.84 -5.78
C PHE A 259 -20.62 13.13 -4.89
N CYS A 260 -20.91 12.26 -3.93
CA CYS A 260 -22.02 12.51 -2.99
C CYS A 260 -21.74 13.64 -2.00
N SER A 261 -20.49 14.07 -1.88
CA SER A 261 -20.09 15.11 -0.95
C SER A 261 -18.82 15.81 -1.44
N ASN A 262 -18.62 17.07 -1.03
CA ASN A 262 -17.42 17.83 -1.37
C ASN A 262 -16.17 17.19 -0.74
N GLU A 263 -16.35 16.57 0.41
CA GLU A 263 -15.31 15.90 1.18
C GLU A 263 -14.70 14.74 0.39
N LEU A 264 -15.53 13.93 -0.28
CA LEU A 264 -15.04 12.86 -1.16
C LEU A 264 -14.33 13.42 -2.41
N ALA A 265 -14.81 14.53 -2.95
CA ALA A 265 -14.13 15.21 -4.06
C ALA A 265 -12.74 15.72 -3.64
N VAL A 266 -12.63 16.33 -2.46
CA VAL A 266 -11.35 16.79 -1.89
C VAL A 266 -10.44 15.61 -1.58
N LEU A 267 -10.97 14.48 -1.12
CA LEU A 267 -10.20 13.26 -0.89
C LEU A 267 -9.59 12.73 -2.20
N LEU A 268 -10.36 12.70 -3.28
CA LEU A 268 -9.85 12.37 -4.62
C LEU A 268 -8.79 13.39 -5.06
N GLN A 269 -9.01 14.69 -4.85
CA GLN A 269 -8.02 15.71 -5.19
C GLN A 269 -6.70 15.52 -4.45
N LEU A 270 -6.76 15.16 -3.17
CA LEU A 270 -5.57 14.83 -2.38
C LEU A 270 -4.86 13.60 -2.93
N VAL A 271 -5.60 12.55 -3.32
CA VAL A 271 -5.03 11.37 -3.98
C VAL A 271 -4.32 11.77 -5.27
N LEU A 272 -4.96 12.54 -6.16
CA LEU A 272 -4.37 13.01 -7.41
C LEU A 272 -3.09 13.81 -7.17
N HIS A 273 -3.11 14.74 -6.21
CA HIS A 273 -1.93 15.53 -5.85
C HIS A 273 -0.76 14.65 -5.38
N ARG A 274 -1.04 13.64 -4.55
CA ARG A 274 0.00 12.70 -4.10
C ARG A 274 0.53 11.83 -5.24
N LEU A 275 -0.30 11.45 -6.20
CA LEU A 275 0.17 10.74 -7.40
C LEU A 275 1.10 11.62 -8.24
N ASP A 276 0.80 12.91 -8.39
CA ASP A 276 1.68 13.86 -9.07
C ASP A 276 3.03 14.01 -8.34
N ASP A 277 3.03 13.97 -7.00
CA ASP A 277 4.26 14.00 -6.22
C ASP A 277 5.11 12.74 -6.50
N PHE A 278 4.50 11.55 -6.46
CA PHE A 278 5.19 10.29 -6.75
C PHE A 278 5.72 10.22 -8.18
N GLU A 279 4.98 10.73 -9.17
CA GLU A 279 5.47 10.82 -10.53
C GLU A 279 6.72 11.70 -10.62
N ARG A 280 6.71 12.88 -9.97
CA ARG A 280 7.86 13.79 -9.97
C ARG A 280 9.07 13.16 -9.28
N GLU A 281 8.88 12.47 -8.16
CA GLU A 281 9.93 11.72 -7.47
C GLU A 281 10.50 10.62 -8.36
N ALA A 282 9.66 9.79 -8.99
CA ALA A 282 10.10 8.72 -9.88
C ALA A 282 10.85 9.24 -11.13
N ASN A 283 10.41 10.37 -11.69
CA ASN A 283 11.07 11.01 -12.82
C ASN A 283 12.38 11.68 -12.43
N ALA A 284 12.48 12.25 -11.22
CA ALA A 284 13.73 12.80 -10.69
C ALA A 284 14.78 11.69 -10.53
N ASP A 285 14.42 10.56 -9.93
CA ASP A 285 15.31 9.41 -9.76
C ASP A 285 15.81 8.88 -11.12
N LYS A 286 14.92 8.80 -12.11
CA LYS A 286 15.29 8.39 -13.47
C LYS A 286 16.27 9.38 -14.11
N TYR A 287 16.01 10.68 -13.99
CA TYR A 287 16.89 11.72 -14.52
C TYR A 287 18.28 11.68 -13.88
N GLU A 288 18.35 11.53 -12.55
CA GLU A 288 19.62 11.38 -11.83
C GLU A 288 20.39 10.14 -12.28
N ALA A 289 19.70 9.00 -12.45
CA ALA A 289 20.29 7.76 -12.95
C ALA A 289 20.85 7.92 -14.38
N GLU A 290 20.11 8.59 -15.26
CA GLU A 290 20.54 8.88 -16.65
C GLU A 290 21.76 9.81 -16.68
N MET A 291 21.76 10.86 -15.84
CA MET A 291 22.89 11.78 -15.70
C MET A 291 24.15 11.07 -15.19
N HIS A 292 24.01 10.21 -14.18
CA HIS A 292 25.13 9.41 -13.66
C HIS A 292 25.65 8.41 -14.72
N ALA A 293 24.75 7.76 -15.47
CA ALA A 293 25.13 6.87 -16.56
C ALA A 293 25.85 7.61 -17.70
N ALA A 294 25.40 8.82 -18.06
CA ALA A 294 26.04 9.67 -19.05
C ALA A 294 27.45 10.11 -18.60
N ALA A 295 27.61 10.48 -17.33
CA ALA A 295 28.91 10.83 -16.75
C ALA A 295 29.88 9.64 -16.80
N LYS A 296 29.43 8.43 -16.45
CA LYS A 296 30.24 7.20 -16.53
C LYS A 296 30.67 6.88 -17.96
N ARG A 297 29.76 7.00 -18.94
CA ARG A 297 30.09 6.82 -20.37
C ARG A 297 31.13 7.84 -20.84
N LYS A 298 30.98 9.11 -20.45
CA LYS A 298 31.94 10.17 -20.77
C LYS A 298 33.32 9.89 -20.18
N ALA A 299 33.39 9.41 -18.93
CA ALA A 299 34.62 9.02 -18.28
C ALA A 299 35.29 7.82 -18.97
N ALA A 300 34.51 6.79 -19.33
CA ALA A 300 35.00 5.61 -20.05
C ALA A 300 35.54 5.99 -21.44
N ASN A 301 34.83 6.82 -22.20
CA ASN A 301 35.27 7.30 -23.51
C ASN A 301 36.56 8.13 -23.39
N LYS A 302 36.68 8.97 -22.36
CA LYS A 302 37.92 9.72 -22.08
C LYS A 302 39.08 8.80 -21.74
N ALA A 303 38.85 7.76 -20.93
CA ALA A 303 39.87 6.77 -20.59
C ALA A 303 40.31 5.97 -21.82
N ALA A 304 39.37 5.54 -22.66
CA ALA A 304 39.65 4.84 -23.92
C ALA A 304 40.44 5.71 -24.89
N ALA A 305 40.08 6.99 -25.05
CA ALA A 305 40.80 7.94 -25.88
C ALA A 305 42.24 8.18 -25.36
N LYS A 306 42.42 8.30 -24.04
CA LYS A 306 43.75 8.43 -23.43
C LYS A 306 44.61 7.18 -23.66
N LYS A 307 44.01 5.99 -23.53
CA LYS A 307 44.69 4.71 -23.80
C LYS A 307 45.12 4.62 -25.26
N ALA A 308 44.22 4.90 -26.21
CA ALA A 308 44.52 4.89 -27.64
C ALA A 308 45.62 5.90 -28.01
N ALA A 309 45.61 7.10 -27.42
CA ALA A 309 46.67 8.09 -27.62
C ALA A 309 48.03 7.61 -27.10
N ALA A 310 48.06 6.95 -25.94
CA ALA A 310 49.29 6.39 -25.38
C ALA A 310 49.84 5.23 -26.24
N GLU A 311 48.96 4.35 -26.73
CA GLU A 311 49.33 3.26 -27.64
C GLU A 311 49.86 3.80 -28.97
N ALA A 312 49.25 4.84 -29.54
CA ALA A 312 49.74 5.50 -30.74
C ALA A 312 51.12 6.13 -30.54
N ALA A 313 51.34 6.83 -29.41
CA ALA A 313 52.63 7.43 -29.09
C ALA A 313 53.73 6.36 -28.87
N ALA A 314 53.40 5.24 -28.22
CA ALA A 314 54.33 4.13 -28.04
C ALA A 314 54.71 3.48 -29.39
N ALA A 315 53.75 3.32 -30.30
CA ALA A 315 54.00 2.80 -31.64
C ALA A 315 54.90 3.73 -32.46
N GLU A 316 54.69 5.05 -32.37
CA GLU A 316 55.53 6.05 -33.02
C GLU A 316 56.96 6.04 -32.48
N ALA A 317 57.13 5.96 -31.15
CA ALA A 317 58.45 5.84 -30.52
C ALA A 317 59.19 4.57 -30.96
N ALA A 318 58.51 3.43 -30.99
CA ALA A 318 59.10 2.16 -31.44
C ALA A 318 59.52 2.21 -32.93
N ALA A 319 58.74 2.87 -33.78
CA ALA A 319 59.08 3.06 -35.18
C ALA A 319 60.32 3.98 -35.35
N ALA A 320 60.43 5.04 -34.54
CA ALA A 320 61.58 5.93 -34.54
C ALA A 320 62.87 5.21 -34.07
N GLU A 321 62.78 4.37 -33.04
CA GLU A 321 63.90 3.55 -32.55
C GLU A 321 64.37 2.54 -33.60
N ALA A 322 63.43 1.86 -34.28
CA ALA A 322 63.75 0.94 -35.37
C ALA A 322 64.46 1.66 -36.54
N ALA A 323 64.01 2.87 -36.91
CA ALA A 323 64.66 3.67 -37.95
C ALA A 323 66.06 4.17 -37.54
N ALA A 324 66.26 4.47 -36.25
CA ALA A 324 67.59 4.83 -35.72
C ALA A 324 68.55 3.64 -35.75
N ALA A 325 68.06 2.42 -35.46
CA ALA A 325 68.86 1.20 -35.53
C ALA A 325 69.34 0.89 -36.97
N GLU A 326 68.52 1.14 -37.99
CA GLU A 326 68.92 0.96 -39.41
C GLU A 326 70.00 1.96 -39.87
N THR A 327 70.12 3.11 -39.20
CA THR A 327 71.08 4.17 -39.59
C THR A 327 72.36 4.18 -38.76
N ALA A 328 72.45 3.33 -37.73
CA ALA A 328 73.67 3.18 -36.94
C ALA A 328 74.80 2.61 -37.82
N PRO A 329 75.95 3.31 -37.97
CA PRO A 329 77.08 2.78 -38.72
C PRO A 329 77.54 1.49 -38.05
N ALA A 330 77.74 0.44 -38.85
CA ALA A 330 78.23 -0.86 -38.38
C ALA A 330 79.49 -0.62 -37.53
N ALA A 331 79.36 -0.82 -36.22
CA ALA A 331 80.50 -0.73 -35.32
C ALA A 331 81.46 -1.86 -35.71
N GLU A 332 82.69 -1.49 -36.07
CA GLU A 332 83.76 -2.45 -36.31
C GLU A 332 84.02 -3.21 -35.01
N ASP A 333 83.88 -4.53 -35.11
CA ASP A 333 84.04 -5.53 -34.08
C ASP A 333 85.51 -5.60 -33.63
N GLU A 334 85.90 -4.73 -32.69
CA GLU A 334 87.16 -4.87 -31.97
C GLU A 334 86.95 -5.81 -30.77
N GLY A 335 87.30 -7.07 -31.00
CA GLY A 335 87.26 -8.13 -30.00
C GLY A 335 88.00 -7.76 -28.73
N LYS A 336 87.31 -7.92 -27.59
CA LYS A 336 87.90 -7.81 -26.27
C LYS A 336 87.49 -9.02 -25.44
N SER A 337 88.53 -9.64 -24.90
CA SER A 337 88.56 -10.93 -24.23
C SER A 337 87.69 -10.99 -22.97
N GLU A 338 87.17 -12.19 -22.78
CA GLU A 338 86.80 -12.81 -21.50
C GLU A 338 87.76 -12.41 -20.40
N ASP A 339 87.23 -11.93 -19.28
CA ASP A 339 87.81 -12.14 -17.96
C ASP A 339 86.68 -12.14 -16.93
N ASP A 340 86.81 -13.12 -16.04
CA ASP A 340 86.00 -13.45 -14.88
C ASP A 340 85.82 -12.26 -13.93
N GLU A 341 84.73 -12.26 -13.15
CA GLU A 341 84.82 -12.35 -11.69
C GLU A 341 83.41 -12.44 -11.07
N ASP A 342 83.31 -13.45 -10.21
CA ASP A 342 82.30 -13.63 -9.18
C ASP A 342 82.11 -12.34 -8.36
N ASP A 343 80.90 -12.05 -7.88
CA ASP A 343 80.75 -11.53 -6.53
C ASP A 343 79.32 -11.67 -6.01
N GLU A 344 79.30 -12.06 -4.74
CA GLU A 344 78.22 -12.52 -3.89
C GLU A 344 77.28 -11.40 -3.41
N ASP A 345 76.19 -11.84 -2.76
CA ASP A 345 75.51 -11.18 -1.65
C ASP A 345 74.76 -9.85 -1.86
N SER A 346 73.45 -9.87 -1.58
CA SER A 346 72.98 -9.51 -0.23
C SER A 346 71.46 -9.39 -0.15
N ASP A 347 70.95 -9.97 0.94
CA ASP A 347 69.60 -9.86 1.49
C ASP A 347 69.17 -8.42 1.81
N SER A 348 67.86 -8.16 1.67
CA SER A 348 67.01 -7.45 2.65
C SER A 348 65.58 -7.41 2.08
N ASP A 349 64.62 -8.19 2.59
CA ASP A 349 63.75 -7.85 3.74
C ASP A 349 63.35 -6.37 3.77
N ASP A 350 62.06 -6.05 3.57
CA ASP A 350 61.19 -5.59 4.67
C ASP A 350 59.75 -5.20 4.23
N SER A 351 58.80 -5.81 4.94
CA SER A 351 57.57 -5.26 5.58
C SER A 351 56.57 -4.34 4.85
N ASP A 352 55.31 -4.78 4.93
CA ASP A 352 54.11 -4.10 5.48
C ASP A 352 53.62 -2.76 4.89
N GLU A 353 52.42 -2.76 4.28
CA GLU A 353 51.09 -2.45 4.91
C GLU A 353 49.95 -2.48 3.88
#